data_AF-A0A7Y4UD34-F1
#
_entry.id   AF-A0A7Y4UD34-F1
#
_cell.length_a   1.000
_cell.length_b   1.000
_cell.length_c   1.000
_cell.angle_alpha   90.00
_cell.angle_beta   90.00
_cell.angle_gamma   90.00
#
_symmetry.space_group_name_H-M   'P 1'
#
loop_
_entity.id
_entity.type
_entity.pdbx_description
1 polymer ?
#
loop_
_entity_poly.entity_id
_entity_poly.type
_entity_poly.pdbx_seq_one_letter_code
_entity_poly.pdbx_strand_id
1 'polypeptide(L)' 'MNSIVIHLEIVNGKIWVQDDWAEHGIVADLEEAGVP' A
#
# COMPACT_ATOMS: atom_id res chain seq x y z
N MET A 1 -15.57 -11.82 -11.93
CA MET A 1 -15.25 -10.54 -11.27
C MET A 1 -13.75 -10.46 -11.14
N ASN A 2 -13.15 -9.35 -11.55
CA ASN A 2 -11.75 -9.05 -11.25
C ASN A 2 -11.75 -7.91 -10.24
N SER A 3 -11.05 -8.09 -9.13
CA SER A 3 -10.85 -7.09 -8.09
C SER A 3 -9.37 -6.91 -7.82
N ILE A 4 -8.99 -5.72 -7.42
CA ILE A 4 -7.65 -5.40 -6.95
C ILE A 4 -7.69 -5.48 -5.43
N VAL A 5 -6.71 -6.16 -4.83
CA VAL A 5 -6.60 -6.25 -3.37
C VAL A 5 -5.74 -5.12 -2.82
N ILE A 6 -4.66 -4.77 -3.53
CA ILE A 6 -3.77 -3.66 -3.18
C ILE A 6 -3.41 -2.89 -4.46
N HIS A 7 -3.55 -1.58 -4.45
CA HIS A 7 -3.07 -0.67 -5.50
C HIS A 7 -2.15 0.39 -4.89
N LEU A 8 -0.90 0.41 -5.35
CA LEU A 8 0.12 1.35 -4.91
C LEU A 8 0.68 2.14 -6.09
N GLU A 9 0.93 3.42 -5.87
CA GLU A 9 1.67 4.28 -6.80
C GLU A 9 2.88 4.91 -6.11
N ILE A 10 3.93 5.20 -6.86
CA ILE A 10 5.05 6.02 -6.39
C ILE A 10 4.93 7.40 -7.01
N VAL A 11 4.64 8.41 -6.19
CA VAL A 11 4.48 9.81 -6.63
C VAL A 11 5.47 10.67 -5.88
N ASN A 12 6.37 11.33 -6.61
CA ASN A 12 7.43 12.19 -6.06
C ASN A 12 8.30 11.49 -5.00
N GLY A 13 8.63 10.21 -5.24
CA GLY A 13 9.48 9.41 -4.35
C GLY A 13 8.78 8.91 -3.08
N LYS A 14 7.46 9.07 -2.97
CA LYS A 14 6.64 8.54 -1.86
C LYS A 14 5.68 7.48 -2.34
N ILE A 15 5.37 6.52 -1.48
CA ILE A 15 4.33 5.52 -1.74
C ILE A 15 2.95 6.15 -1.47
N TRP A 16 2.04 5.98 -2.42
CA TRP A 16 0.63 6.36 -2.33
C TRP A 16 -0.21 5.09 -2.38
N VAL A 17 -0.91 4.80 -1.29
CA VAL A 17 -1.89 3.71 -1.21
C VAL A 17 -3.19 4.20 -1.86
N GLN A 18 -3.48 3.67 -3.04
CA GLN A 18 -4.67 4.02 -3.80
C GLN A 18 -5.87 3.14 -3.43
N ASP A 19 -5.60 1.87 -3.12
CA ASP A 19 -6.59 0.91 -2.64
C ASP A 19 -5.91 -0.14 -1.77
N ASP A 20 -6.57 -0.54 -0.68
CA ASP A 20 -6.06 -1.53 0.26
C ASP A 20 -7.23 -2.28 0.93
N TRP A 21 -7.36 -3.55 0.55
CA TRP A 21 -8.35 -4.50 1.07
C TRP A 21 -7.70 -5.56 1.98
N ALA A 22 -6.45 -5.38 2.41
CA ALA A 22 -5.84 -6.26 3.38
C ALA A 22 -6.52 -6.11 4.75
N GLU A 23 -6.67 -7.22 5.49
CA GLU A 23 -7.41 -7.26 6.77
C GLU A 23 -6.87 -6.27 7.81
N HIS A 24 -5.55 -6.06 7.83
CA HIS A 24 -4.87 -5.18 8.77
C HIS A 24 -4.29 -3.91 8.13
N GLY A 25 -4.48 -3.75 6.82
CA GLY A 25 -3.83 -2.72 6.00
C GLY A 25 -2.31 -2.90 5.88
N ILE A 26 -1.73 -2.37 4.81
CA ILE A 26 -0.30 -2.58 4.50
C ILE A 26 0.63 -1.52 5.08
N VAL A 27 0.09 -0.45 5.68
CA VAL A 27 0.91 0.69 6.15
C VAL A 27 1.91 0.25 7.22
N ALA A 28 1.49 -0.60 8.15
CA ALA A 28 2.38 -1.13 9.19
C ALA A 28 3.50 -2.00 8.60
N ASP A 29 3.18 -2.83 7.59
CA ASP A 29 4.17 -3.67 6.90
C ASP A 29 5.21 -2.80 6.16
N LEU A 30 4.78 -1.67 5.59
CA LEU A 30 5.67 -0.70 4.95
C LEU A 30 6.61 -0.04 5.97
N GLU A 31 6.10 0.35 7.14
CA GLU A 31 6.91 0.89 8.23
C GLU A 31 7.94 -0.14 8.74
N GLU A 32 7.53 -1.40 8.94
CA GLU A 32 8.42 -2.50 9.35
C GLU A 32 9.50 -2.79 8.29
N ALA A 33 9.16 -2.65 7.01
CA ALA A 33 10.10 -2.75 5.89
C ALA A 33 11.05 -1.54 5.77
N GLY A 34 10.91 -0.52 6.61
CA GLY A 34 11.77 0.67 6.63
C GLY A 34 11.36 1.75 5.62
N VAL A 35 10.11 1.74 5.15
CA VAL A 35 9.55 2.80 4.32
C VAL A 35 8.97 3.90 5.24
N PRO A 36 9.49 5.15 5.17
CA PRO A 36 9.01 6.27 5.97
C PRO A 36 7.85 7.04 5.33
#